data_AF-A0A117K8N8-F1
#
_entry.id   AF-A0A117K8N8-F1
#
_cell.length_a   1.000
_cell.length_b   1.000
_cell.length_c   1.000
_cell.angle_alpha   90.00
_cell.angle_beta   90.00
_cell.angle_gamma   90.00
#
_symmetry.space_group_name_H-M   'P 1'
#
loop_
_entity.id
_entity.type
_entity.pdbx_description
1 polymer ?
#
loop_
_entity_poly.entity_id
_entity_poly.type
_entity_poly.pdbx_seq_one_letter_code
_entity_poly.pdbx_strand_id
1 'polypeptide(L)'
;MASSSNFFQYMTVPITGTGNFSFTTYTCAPNPQFILEGYDYANLQTTGEIYFTANTPVMNFNNLVACNSISEFVSYKVDNQNVKYVLGSAIVAEWYGLTSTSPNMPAKQLRIHHMLPYGNTFSMTLNNVLGVPGSFNTEYSFYFSGENFTSSNGNVVVQITNFGAVGSYIDFTVNGTYTGLVGANHTFTATGHVKRDL
;
A
#
# COMPACT_ATOMS: atom_id res chain seq x y z
N MET A 1 19.58 32.18 -3.81
CA MET A 1 18.78 31.24 -4.63
C MET A 1 17.96 30.40 -3.65
N ALA A 2 16.68 30.72 -3.46
CA ALA A 2 15.82 29.93 -2.58
C ALA A 2 15.46 28.64 -3.32
N SER A 3 15.84 27.49 -2.79
CA SER A 3 15.37 26.20 -3.31
C SER A 3 13.86 26.15 -3.13
N SER A 4 13.11 26.05 -4.21
CA SER A 4 11.69 25.69 -4.16
C SER A 4 11.60 24.27 -3.62
N SER A 5 11.45 24.13 -2.31
CA SER A 5 11.02 22.88 -1.69
C SER A 5 9.58 22.67 -2.14
N ASN A 6 9.38 21.78 -3.12
CA ASN A 6 8.06 21.27 -3.46
C ASN A 6 7.55 20.50 -2.24
N PHE A 7 6.66 21.11 -1.48
CA PHE A 7 5.93 20.41 -0.43
C PHE A 7 4.86 19.57 -1.13
N PHE A 8 5.13 18.28 -1.31
CA PHE A 8 4.10 17.33 -1.70
C PHE A 8 3.12 17.19 -0.54
N GLN A 9 2.00 17.92 -0.60
CA GLN A 9 0.88 17.67 0.28
C GLN A 9 0.01 16.59 -0.37
N TYR A 10 0.00 15.42 0.24
CA TYR A 10 -0.93 14.38 -0.14
C TYR A 10 -2.18 14.48 0.72
N MET A 11 -3.33 14.32 0.09
CA MET A 11 -4.63 14.38 0.76
C MET A 11 -5.51 13.26 0.24
N THR A 12 -6.22 12.62 1.15
CA THR A 12 -7.19 11.58 0.82
C THR A 12 -8.54 11.99 1.37
N VAL A 13 -9.56 11.99 0.51
CA VAL A 13 -10.93 12.24 0.91
C VAL A 13 -11.73 10.95 0.67
N PRO A 14 -12.21 10.27 1.73
CA PRO A 14 -13.09 9.12 1.55
C PRO A 14 -14.42 9.59 0.98
N ILE A 15 -14.89 8.94 -0.08
CA ILE A 15 -16.19 9.20 -0.68
C ILE A 15 -17.15 8.13 -0.16
N THR A 16 -18.15 8.54 0.62
CA THR A 16 -19.23 7.66 1.07
C THR A 16 -20.53 8.07 0.36
N GLY A 17 -21.14 7.14 -0.40
CA GLY A 17 -22.38 7.41 -1.13
C GLY A 17 -22.17 8.04 -2.51
N THR A 18 -23.07 8.95 -2.93
CA THR A 18 -23.36 9.32 -4.33
C THR A 18 -22.34 10.27 -4.98
N GLY A 19 -21.04 10.08 -4.76
CA GLY A 19 -20.01 10.54 -5.72
C GLY A 19 -19.61 12.02 -5.70
N ASN A 20 -20.08 12.83 -4.76
CA ASN A 20 -19.62 14.22 -4.60
C ASN A 20 -18.55 14.30 -3.52
N PHE A 21 -17.45 14.99 -3.81
CA PHE A 21 -16.41 15.29 -2.84
C PHE A 21 -15.83 16.68 -3.08
N SER A 22 -15.28 17.28 -2.04
CA SER A 22 -14.59 18.56 -2.11
C SER A 22 -13.42 18.55 -1.13
N PHE A 23 -12.31 19.17 -1.52
CA PHE A 23 -11.16 19.35 -0.64
C PHE A 23 -10.54 20.72 -0.84
N THR A 24 -9.83 21.18 0.19
CA THR A 24 -9.11 22.45 0.17
C THR A 24 -7.65 22.18 0.48
N THR A 25 -6.75 22.71 -0.35
CA THR A 25 -5.30 22.68 -0.13
C THR A 25 -4.76 24.11 -0.19
N TYR A 26 -3.63 24.35 0.47
CA TYR A 26 -2.96 25.64 0.49
C TYR A 26 -1.71 25.57 -0.37
N THR A 27 -1.55 26.55 -1.25
CA THR A 27 -0.32 26.73 -2.05
C THR A 27 0.29 28.09 -1.75
N CYS A 28 1.62 28.13 -1.65
CA CYS A 28 2.39 29.38 -1.58
C CYS A 28 2.89 29.84 -2.96
N ALA A 29 2.68 29.02 -4.00
CA ALA A 29 3.06 29.33 -5.37
C ALA A 29 1.81 29.61 -6.21
N PRO A 30 1.83 30.63 -7.10
CA PRO A 30 0.77 30.81 -8.08
C PRO A 30 0.77 29.63 -9.05
N ASN A 31 -0.42 29.17 -9.46
CA ASN A 31 -0.61 28.09 -10.43
C ASN A 31 0.11 26.77 -10.08
N PRO A 32 -0.13 26.17 -8.90
CA PRO A 32 0.48 24.89 -8.56
C PRO A 32 0.01 23.78 -9.50
N GLN A 33 0.91 22.83 -9.77
CA GLN A 33 0.57 21.57 -10.43
C GLN A 33 0.12 20.55 -9.39
N PHE A 34 -0.97 19.84 -9.70
CA PHE A 34 -1.54 18.81 -8.86
C PHE A 34 -1.80 17.54 -9.68
N ILE A 35 -1.82 16.42 -8.97
CA ILE A 35 -2.24 15.11 -9.49
C ILE A 35 -3.47 14.70 -8.69
N LEU A 36 -4.54 14.38 -9.40
CA LEU A 36 -5.76 13.81 -8.84
C LEU A 36 -5.88 12.35 -9.26
N GLU A 37 -6.13 11.47 -8.30
CA GLU A 37 -6.42 10.07 -8.58
C GLU A 37 -7.53 9.58 -7.66
N GLY A 38 -8.55 8.96 -8.24
CA GLY A 38 -9.68 8.36 -7.54
C GLY A 38 -9.62 6.84 -7.60
N TYR A 39 -9.89 6.20 -6.46
CA TYR A 39 -9.87 4.74 -6.33
C TYR A 39 -11.28 4.24 -5.99
N ASP A 40 -11.80 3.34 -6.83
CA ASP A 40 -12.96 2.52 -6.53
C ASP A 40 -12.49 1.19 -5.93
N TYR A 41 -12.52 1.14 -4.60
CA TYR A 41 -12.13 -0.03 -3.83
C TYR A 41 -13.11 -1.21 -3.96
N ALA A 42 -14.36 -0.97 -4.37
CA ALA A 42 -15.36 -2.03 -4.53
C ALA A 42 -15.17 -2.79 -5.84
N ASN A 43 -14.80 -2.07 -6.91
CA ASN A 43 -14.58 -2.65 -8.24
C ASN A 43 -13.11 -2.82 -8.62
N LEU A 44 -12.17 -2.46 -7.74
CA LEU A 44 -10.71 -2.46 -7.98
C LEU A 44 -10.36 -1.66 -9.25
N GLN A 45 -10.87 -0.43 -9.32
CA GLN A 45 -10.64 0.47 -10.45
C GLN A 45 -10.05 1.80 -9.98
N THR A 46 -9.30 2.46 -10.86
CA THR A 46 -8.78 3.81 -10.65
C THR A 46 -9.18 4.73 -11.81
N THR A 47 -9.28 6.03 -11.54
CA THR A 47 -9.33 7.06 -12.60
C THR A 47 -8.02 7.13 -13.38
N GLY A 48 -6.93 6.61 -12.82
CA GLY A 48 -5.56 6.94 -13.20
C GLY A 48 -5.19 8.35 -12.73
N GLU A 49 -3.92 8.71 -12.90
CA GLU A 49 -3.40 10.03 -12.56
C GLU A 49 -3.93 11.10 -13.52
N ILE A 50 -4.62 12.10 -12.97
CA ILE A 50 -5.13 13.26 -13.70
C ILE A 50 -4.30 14.47 -13.30
N TYR A 51 -3.44 14.91 -14.22
CA TYR A 51 -2.59 16.07 -14.04
C TYR A 51 -3.36 17.36 -14.34
N PHE A 52 -3.32 18.34 -13.44
CA PHE A 52 -3.92 19.65 -13.67
C PHE A 52 -3.13 20.79 -13.02
N THR A 53 -3.38 22.01 -13.49
CA THR A 53 -2.82 23.25 -12.92
C THR A 53 -3.95 24.06 -12.30
N ALA A 54 -3.84 24.42 -11.02
CA ALA A 54 -4.87 25.22 -10.35
C ALA A 54 -4.67 26.71 -10.65
N ASN A 55 -5.35 27.20 -11.69
CA ASN A 55 -5.30 28.59 -12.13
C ASN A 55 -6.32 29.51 -11.43
N THR A 56 -7.28 28.94 -10.71
CA THR A 56 -8.27 29.67 -9.91
C THR A 56 -8.33 29.12 -8.48
N PRO A 57 -8.78 29.93 -7.49
CA PRO A 57 -8.93 29.47 -6.10
C PRO A 57 -9.90 28.31 -5.90
N VAL A 58 -10.84 28.14 -6.83
CA VAL A 58 -11.79 27.01 -6.87
C VAL A 58 -11.68 26.35 -8.23
N MET A 59 -11.41 25.04 -8.22
CA MET A 59 -11.40 24.19 -9.40
C MET A 59 -12.59 23.23 -9.31
N ASN A 60 -13.43 23.18 -10.32
CA ASN A 60 -14.54 22.24 -10.39
C ASN A 60 -14.20 21.16 -11.40
N PHE A 61 -14.29 19.90 -10.96
CA PHE A 61 -14.25 18.74 -11.83
C PHE A 61 -15.68 18.23 -12.01
N ASN A 62 -16.02 17.82 -13.23
CA ASN A 62 -17.31 17.19 -13.49
C ASN A 62 -17.25 15.72 -13.03
N ASN A 63 -17.58 14.79 -13.91
CA ASN A 63 -17.53 13.37 -13.59
C ASN A 63 -16.10 12.85 -13.71
N LEU A 64 -15.62 12.22 -12.64
CA LEU A 64 -14.42 11.39 -12.66
C LEU A 64 -14.87 9.94 -12.78
N VAL A 65 -14.29 9.21 -13.73
CA VAL A 65 -14.67 7.82 -14.00
C VAL A 65 -13.48 6.92 -13.71
N ALA A 66 -13.65 5.97 -12.80
CA ALA A 66 -12.67 4.93 -12.53
C ALA A 66 -12.87 3.77 -13.50
N CYS A 67 -12.18 3.77 -14.64
CA CYS A 67 -12.28 2.70 -15.65
C CYS A 67 -11.02 1.85 -15.76
N ASN A 68 -9.90 2.28 -15.18
CA ASN A 68 -8.66 1.55 -15.28
C ASN A 68 -8.64 0.44 -14.22
N SER A 69 -8.45 -0.81 -14.64
CA SER A 69 -8.31 -1.92 -13.71
C SER A 69 -7.04 -1.77 -12.87
N ILE A 70 -7.16 -2.04 -11.58
CA ILE A 70 -6.01 -2.10 -10.68
C ILE A 70 -5.43 -3.51 -10.74
N SER A 71 -4.16 -3.59 -11.12
CA SER A 71 -3.42 -4.84 -11.22
C SER A 71 -2.66 -5.21 -9.95
N GLU A 72 -2.58 -4.30 -8.97
CA GLU A 72 -1.83 -4.51 -7.74
C GLU A 72 -2.62 -4.03 -6.52
N PHE A 73 -2.78 -4.89 -5.53
CA PHE A 73 -3.45 -4.54 -4.29
C PHE A 73 -2.97 -5.38 -3.11
N VAL A 74 -3.16 -4.81 -1.91
CA VAL A 74 -3.20 -5.54 -0.66
C VAL A 74 -4.51 -5.19 0.06
N SER A 75 -5.27 -6.20 0.45
CA SER A 75 -6.40 -6.05 1.36
C SER A 75 -6.04 -6.64 2.72
N TYR A 76 -6.47 -5.99 3.80
CA TYR A 76 -6.25 -6.50 5.15
C TYR A 76 -7.41 -6.15 6.08
N LYS A 77 -7.58 -6.96 7.12
CA LYS A 77 -8.64 -6.82 8.12
C LYS A 77 -8.12 -7.23 9.49
N VAL A 78 -8.42 -6.38 10.48
CA VAL A 78 -8.18 -6.63 11.91
C VAL A 78 -9.52 -6.92 12.58
N ASP A 79 -9.63 -8.03 13.29
CA ASP A 79 -10.87 -8.44 13.97
C ASP A 79 -12.09 -8.38 13.06
N ASN A 80 -13.17 -7.78 13.55
CA ASN A 80 -14.42 -7.59 12.81
C ASN A 80 -14.50 -6.22 12.15
N GLN A 81 -13.37 -5.51 11.97
CA GLN A 81 -13.35 -4.22 11.28
C GLN A 81 -13.62 -4.38 9.79
N ASN A 82 -13.91 -3.26 9.12
CA ASN A 82 -14.03 -3.23 7.66
C ASN A 82 -12.69 -3.58 7.02
N VAL A 83 -12.75 -4.27 5.87
CA VAL A 83 -11.56 -4.54 5.05
C VAL A 83 -10.97 -3.22 4.59
N LYS A 84 -9.68 -3.04 4.83
CA LYS A 84 -8.88 -1.94 4.31
C LYS A 84 -8.18 -2.41 3.05
N TYR A 85 -8.09 -1.52 2.08
CA TYR A 85 -7.42 -1.78 0.81
C TYR A 85 -6.30 -0.76 0.63
N VAL A 86 -5.17 -1.27 0.16
CA VAL A 86 -4.01 -0.54 -0.33
C VAL A 86 -3.91 -0.90 -1.81
N LEU A 87 -3.91 0.11 -2.68
CA LEU A 87 -4.08 -0.10 -4.11
C LEU A 87 -2.95 0.57 -4.90
N GLY A 88 -2.69 0.05 -6.10
CA GLY A 88 -2.05 0.79 -7.18
C GLY A 88 -0.53 0.77 -7.19
N SER A 89 0.03 1.69 -7.97
CA SER A 89 1.43 1.79 -8.40
C SER A 89 2.43 2.15 -7.30
N ALA A 90 1.95 2.41 -6.09
CA ALA A 90 2.79 2.73 -4.95
C ALA A 90 3.14 1.52 -4.08
N ILE A 91 2.61 0.35 -4.40
CA ILE A 91 3.04 -0.91 -3.78
C ILE A 91 4.35 -1.31 -4.43
N VAL A 92 5.37 -1.58 -3.62
CA VAL A 92 6.67 -2.05 -4.07
C VAL A 92 6.97 -3.39 -3.42
N ALA A 93 7.25 -4.42 -4.23
CA ALA A 93 7.63 -5.75 -3.80
C ALA A 93 9.03 -6.14 -4.28
N GLU A 94 9.98 -6.26 -3.35
CA GLU A 94 11.39 -6.49 -3.63
C GLU A 94 11.91 -7.76 -2.94
N TRP A 95 12.66 -8.59 -3.68
CA TRP A 95 13.39 -9.74 -3.13
C TRP A 95 14.82 -9.84 -3.68
N TYR A 96 15.80 -9.78 -2.77
CA TYR A 96 17.23 -9.65 -3.14
C TYR A 96 17.97 -10.95 -3.44
N GLY A 97 17.28 -12.06 -3.67
CA GLY A 97 17.95 -13.32 -3.99
C GLY A 97 18.46 -14.08 -2.77
N LEU A 98 19.12 -15.21 -3.04
CA LEU A 98 19.70 -16.08 -2.00
C LEU A 98 20.99 -15.52 -1.37
N THR A 99 21.60 -14.53 -2.02
CA THR A 99 22.82 -13.83 -1.60
C THR A 99 22.55 -12.33 -1.65
N SER A 100 23.00 -11.57 -0.65
CA SER A 100 22.76 -10.12 -0.62
C SER A 100 23.69 -9.43 -1.62
N THR A 101 23.09 -8.65 -2.53
CA THR A 101 23.81 -7.73 -3.43
C THR A 101 23.59 -6.26 -3.05
N SER A 102 22.82 -5.98 -1.98
CA SER A 102 22.49 -4.63 -1.53
C SER A 102 22.92 -4.40 -0.09
N PRO A 103 23.55 -3.25 0.21
CA PRO A 103 23.91 -2.90 1.59
C PRO A 103 22.68 -2.61 2.48
N ASN A 104 21.51 -2.40 1.87
CA ASN A 104 20.30 -1.96 2.57
C ASN A 104 19.25 -3.08 2.75
N MET A 105 19.50 -4.26 2.15
CA MET A 105 18.59 -5.40 2.21
C MET A 105 19.34 -6.74 2.35
N PRO A 106 19.10 -7.49 3.44
CA PRO A 106 19.66 -8.82 3.63
C PRO A 106 19.27 -9.80 2.52
N ALA A 107 20.06 -10.86 2.38
CA ALA A 107 19.73 -11.99 1.53
C ALA A 107 18.42 -12.65 1.99
N LYS A 108 17.67 -13.25 1.06
CA LYS A 108 16.43 -13.99 1.33
C LYS A 108 15.35 -13.15 2.01
N GLN A 109 15.42 -11.83 1.90
CA GLN A 109 14.39 -10.96 2.43
C GLN A 109 13.43 -10.57 1.31
N LEU A 110 12.13 -10.72 1.55
CA LEU A 110 11.05 -10.14 0.74
C LEU A 110 10.50 -8.93 1.50
N ARG A 111 10.43 -7.77 0.85
CA ARG A 111 9.72 -6.60 1.36
C ARG A 111 8.58 -6.26 0.42
N ILE A 112 7.39 -6.08 0.97
CA ILE A 112 6.21 -5.59 0.25
C ILE A 112 5.73 -4.37 1.01
N HIS A 113 5.78 -3.18 0.43
CA HIS A 113 5.47 -1.95 1.15
C HIS A 113 4.82 -0.91 0.27
N HIS A 114 3.93 -0.12 0.87
CA HIS A 114 3.33 1.05 0.23
C HIS A 114 4.20 2.28 0.44
N MET A 115 4.57 2.97 -0.65
CA MET A 115 5.49 4.11 -0.61
C MET A 115 4.82 5.44 -0.23
N LEU A 116 3.49 5.52 -0.29
CA LEU A 116 2.79 6.78 -0.08
C LEU A 116 2.38 6.96 1.39
N PRO A 117 2.57 8.17 1.97
CA PRO A 117 2.30 8.44 3.38
C PRO A 117 0.82 8.73 3.70
N TYR A 118 -0.10 8.37 2.81
CA TYR A 118 -1.53 8.69 2.92
C TYR A 118 -2.40 7.50 2.54
N GLY A 119 -3.69 7.59 2.90
CA GLY A 119 -4.63 6.49 2.77
C GLY A 119 -4.32 5.34 3.74
N ASN A 120 -4.78 4.14 3.38
CA ASN A 120 -4.36 2.94 4.08
C ASN A 120 -2.93 2.57 3.67
N THR A 121 -2.15 2.12 4.63
CA THR A 121 -0.76 1.71 4.46
C THR A 121 -0.62 0.26 4.85
N PHE A 122 0.29 -0.42 4.16
CA PHE A 122 0.69 -1.78 4.46
C PHE A 122 2.17 -1.93 4.13
N SER A 123 2.89 -2.61 5.01
CA SER A 123 4.27 -3.01 4.84
C SER A 123 4.49 -4.35 5.53
N MET A 124 5.12 -5.27 4.82
CA MET A 124 5.47 -6.60 5.26
C MET A 124 6.94 -6.84 4.91
N THR A 125 7.69 -7.35 5.87
CA THR A 125 9.02 -7.92 5.63
C THR A 125 8.99 -9.37 6.05
N LEU A 126 9.44 -10.27 5.17
CA LEU A 126 9.67 -11.67 5.44
C LEU A 126 11.14 -11.99 5.25
N ASN A 127 11.76 -12.64 6.23
CA ASN A 127 13.11 -13.18 6.08
C ASN A 127 13.07 -14.65 5.69
N ASN A 128 14.20 -15.18 5.21
CA ASN A 128 14.38 -16.56 4.78
C ASN A 128 13.48 -17.01 3.62
N VAL A 129 13.00 -16.08 2.80
CA VAL A 129 12.26 -16.37 1.56
C VAL A 129 13.22 -16.89 0.50
N LEU A 130 12.95 -18.09 -0.03
CA LEU A 130 13.80 -18.78 -1.01
C LEU A 130 13.50 -18.40 -2.48
N GLY A 131 12.56 -17.47 -2.69
CA GLY A 131 12.16 -17.03 -4.03
C GLY A 131 11.22 -18.01 -4.75
N VAL A 132 10.45 -18.78 -3.98
CA VAL A 132 9.45 -19.74 -4.45
C VAL A 132 8.21 -19.69 -3.55
N PRO A 133 7.05 -20.20 -4.00
CA PRO A 133 5.88 -20.39 -3.14
C PRO A 133 6.23 -21.15 -1.85
N GLY A 134 5.59 -20.78 -0.75
CA GLY A 134 5.92 -21.33 0.56
C GLY A 134 5.11 -20.72 1.71
N SER A 135 5.28 -21.34 2.88
CA SER A 135 4.62 -20.96 4.13
C SER A 135 5.65 -20.38 5.10
N PHE A 136 5.40 -19.18 5.63
CA PHE A 136 6.30 -18.47 6.53
C PHE A 136 5.55 -18.11 7.82
N ASN A 137 6.08 -18.48 8.96
CA ASN A 137 5.49 -18.21 10.28
C ASN A 137 6.53 -17.71 11.31
N THR A 138 7.74 -17.39 10.85
CA THR A 138 8.83 -16.85 11.67
C THR A 138 9.50 -15.70 10.94
N GLU A 139 10.22 -14.87 11.69
CA GLU A 139 11.06 -13.77 11.19
C GLU A 139 10.35 -12.82 10.20
N TYR A 140 9.10 -12.51 10.51
CA TYR A 140 8.31 -11.52 9.80
C TYR A 140 8.11 -10.24 10.63
N SER A 141 7.82 -9.15 9.93
CA SER A 141 7.30 -7.93 10.52
C SER A 141 6.23 -7.31 9.64
N PHE A 142 5.18 -6.79 10.27
CA PHE A 142 4.08 -6.09 9.63
C PHE A 142 3.94 -4.69 10.20
N TYR A 143 3.67 -3.72 9.33
CA TYR A 143 3.28 -2.37 9.67
C TYR A 143 2.09 -1.98 8.78
N PHE A 144 1.03 -1.45 9.36
CA PHE A 144 -0.16 -1.05 8.61
C PHE A 144 -0.84 0.13 9.30
N SER A 145 -1.88 0.70 8.67
CA SER A 145 -2.61 1.82 9.27
C SER A 145 -3.33 1.39 10.55
N GLY A 146 -2.70 1.66 11.68
CA GLY A 146 -3.21 1.43 13.03
C GLY A 146 -2.13 0.90 13.97
N GLU A 147 -1.37 -0.11 13.54
CA GLU A 147 -0.46 -0.85 14.42
C GLU A 147 0.68 -1.53 13.63
N ASN A 148 1.57 -2.18 14.37
CA ASN A 148 2.63 -3.03 13.84
C ASN A 148 2.79 -4.25 14.74
N PHE A 149 3.27 -5.35 14.18
CA PHE A 149 3.64 -6.53 14.95
C PHE A 149 4.74 -7.31 14.23
N THR A 150 5.41 -8.20 14.96
CA THR A 150 6.48 -9.06 14.45
C THR A 150 6.22 -10.51 14.86
N SER A 151 7.12 -11.43 14.52
CA SER A 151 7.03 -12.80 15.01
C SER A 151 7.22 -12.96 16.52
N SER A 152 7.60 -11.91 17.26
CA SER A 152 7.74 -11.98 18.73
C SER A 152 6.41 -11.81 19.48
N ASN A 153 5.47 -11.07 18.90
CA ASN A 153 4.15 -10.80 19.47
C ASN A 153 3.01 -11.21 18.53
N GLY A 154 3.32 -11.84 17.40
CA GLY A 154 2.37 -12.39 16.45
C GLY A 154 2.48 -13.91 16.36
N ASN A 155 1.36 -14.53 16.03
CA ASN A 155 1.27 -15.90 15.56
C ASN A 155 0.48 -15.88 14.25
N VAL A 156 1.15 -15.50 13.16
CA VAL A 156 0.57 -15.49 11.82
C VAL A 156 1.32 -16.42 10.89
N VAL A 157 0.59 -16.90 9.88
CA VAL A 157 1.14 -17.67 8.77
C VAL A 157 0.94 -16.86 7.50
N VAL A 158 2.04 -16.60 6.81
CA VAL A 158 2.07 -16.02 5.47
C VAL A 158 2.21 -17.14 4.46
N GLN A 159 1.18 -17.34 3.63
CA GLN A 159 1.19 -18.27 2.53
C GLN A 159 1.45 -17.52 1.24
N ILE A 160 2.62 -17.73 0.63
CA ILE A 160 2.91 -17.29 -0.73
C ILE A 160 2.50 -18.43 -1.65
N THR A 161 1.47 -18.21 -2.46
CA THR A 161 0.91 -19.20 -3.40
C THR A 161 1.50 -19.07 -4.80
N ASN A 162 1.95 -17.87 -5.15
CA ASN A 162 2.67 -17.59 -6.39
C ASN A 162 3.87 -16.69 -6.07
N PHE A 163 5.02 -17.01 -6.66
CA PHE A 163 6.23 -16.20 -6.56
C PHE A 163 6.84 -16.09 -7.96
N GLY A 164 6.36 -15.09 -8.71
CA GLY A 164 6.77 -14.87 -10.08
C GLY A 164 8.21 -14.36 -10.24
N ALA A 165 8.66 -14.35 -11.49
CA ALA A 165 9.84 -13.58 -11.87
C ALA A 165 9.60 -12.08 -11.68
N VAL A 166 10.66 -11.28 -11.76
CA VAL A 166 10.55 -9.81 -11.78
C VAL A 166 9.63 -9.38 -12.93
N GLY A 167 8.71 -8.47 -12.65
CA GLY A 167 7.65 -8.02 -13.56
C GLY A 167 6.38 -8.88 -13.56
N SER A 168 6.42 -10.07 -12.95
CA SER A 168 5.26 -10.93 -12.70
C SER A 168 4.76 -10.76 -11.26
N TYR A 169 3.73 -11.52 -10.87
CA TYR A 169 3.05 -11.35 -9.59
C TYR A 169 3.61 -12.23 -8.46
N ILE A 170 3.48 -11.72 -7.24
CA ILE A 170 3.53 -12.47 -5.99
C ILE A 170 2.12 -12.45 -5.40
N ASP A 171 1.58 -13.64 -5.15
CA ASP A 171 0.26 -13.82 -4.54
C ASP A 171 0.42 -14.40 -3.15
N PHE A 172 -0.12 -13.70 -2.15
CA PHE A 172 -0.01 -14.14 -0.77
C PHE A 172 -1.29 -13.94 0.04
N THR A 173 -1.42 -14.77 1.08
CA THR A 173 -2.39 -14.55 2.16
C THR A 173 -1.68 -14.55 3.49
N VAL A 174 -2.22 -13.82 4.46
CA VAL A 174 -1.77 -13.82 5.86
C VAL A 174 -2.96 -14.17 6.72
N ASN A 175 -2.79 -15.08 7.66
CA ASN A 175 -3.83 -15.43 8.62
C ASN A 175 -3.20 -15.71 9.99
N GLY A 176 -3.79 -15.15 11.05
CA GLY A 176 -3.43 -15.48 12.41
C GLY A 176 -3.82 -14.41 13.41
N THR A 177 -3.04 -14.29 14.47
CA THR A 177 -3.30 -13.33 15.55
C THR A 177 -2.05 -12.57 15.97
N TYR A 178 -2.20 -11.44 16.64
CA TYR A 178 -1.11 -10.71 17.26
C TYR A 178 -1.55 -9.96 18.51
N THR A 179 -0.61 -9.72 19.42
CA THR A 179 -0.83 -8.90 20.61
C THR A 179 -0.49 -7.44 20.30
N GLY A 180 -1.52 -6.60 20.30
CA GLY A 180 -1.42 -5.15 20.04
C GLY A 180 -0.81 -4.38 21.21
N LEU A 181 -0.71 -3.06 21.06
CA LEU A 181 0.02 -2.18 22.01
C LEU A 181 -0.60 -2.14 23.42
N VAL A 182 -1.87 -2.51 23.57
CA VAL A 182 -2.61 -2.52 24.84
C VAL A 182 -2.70 -3.95 25.43
N GLY A 183 -1.94 -4.91 24.88
CA GLY A 183 -1.93 -6.30 25.35
C GLY A 183 -3.14 -7.13 24.92
N ALA A 184 -4.09 -6.55 24.18
CA ALA A 184 -5.20 -7.28 23.58
C ALA A 184 -4.72 -8.15 22.41
N ASN A 185 -5.32 -9.32 22.26
CA ASN A 185 -5.07 -10.22 21.14
C ASN A 185 -6.05 -9.90 20.01
N HIS A 186 -5.53 -9.70 18.81
CA HIS A 186 -6.27 -9.32 17.61
C HIS A 186 -6.08 -10.39 16.55
N THR A 187 -7.13 -10.65 15.78
CA THR A 187 -7.03 -11.44 14.55
C THR A 187 -6.55 -10.54 13.41
N PHE A 188 -5.68 -11.07 12.55
CA PHE A 188 -5.17 -10.37 11.38
C PHE A 188 -5.29 -11.27 10.16
N THR A 189 -5.92 -10.73 9.12
CA THR A 189 -5.99 -11.38 7.80
C THR A 189 -5.55 -10.39 6.73
N ALA A 190 -4.81 -10.86 5.74
CA ALA A 190 -4.46 -10.08 4.57
C ALA A 190 -4.42 -10.94 3.30
N THR A 191 -4.68 -10.33 2.15
CA THR A 191 -4.48 -10.92 0.82
C THR A 191 -3.78 -9.90 -0.04
N GLY A 192 -2.73 -10.31 -0.76
CA GLY A 192 -2.02 -9.45 -1.68
C GLY A 192 -1.84 -10.11 -3.03
N HIS A 193 -2.02 -9.30 -4.07
CA HIS A 193 -1.65 -9.57 -5.46
C HIS A 193 -0.79 -8.39 -5.87
N VAL A 194 0.53 -8.57 -5.89
CA VAL A 194 1.48 -7.47 -6.09
C VAL A 194 2.47 -7.85 -7.17
N LYS A 195 2.93 -6.88 -7.95
CA LYS A 195 3.96 -7.10 -8.95
C LYS A 195 5.31 -7.11 -8.28
N ARG A 196 6.17 -8.03 -8.68
CA ARG A 196 7.53 -8.11 -8.19
C ARG A 196 8.41 -7.11 -8.93
N ASP A 197 8.89 -6.10 -8.22
CA ASP A 197 9.76 -5.05 -8.77
C ASP A 197 11.22 -5.48 -8.82
N LEU A 198 11.63 -6.40 -7.92
CA LEU A 198 13.00 -6.90 -7.80
C LEU A 198 13.07 -8.36 -7.34
#